data_AF-A0A3A9SE84-F1
#
_entry.id   AF-A0A3A9SE84-F1
#
_cell.length_a   1.000
_cell.length_b   1.000
_cell.length_c   1.000
_cell.angle_alpha   90.00
_cell.angle_beta   90.00
_cell.angle_gamma   90.00
#
_symmetry.space_group_name_H-M   'P 1'
#
loop_
_entity.id
_entity.type
_entity.pdbx_description
1 polymer ?
#
loop_
_entity_poly.entity_id
_entity_poly.type
_entity_poly.pdbx_seq_one_letter_code
_entity_poly.pdbx_strand_id
1 'polypeptide(L)'
;MLVIVITIVLSIIGLLLSLVFVGIIPSFIALILSIYCFIQKKSITRARAITMSVVGVIVPIIMYLNSYGLSLPYPRTDGLSVVGGIIYDNYSNMGFDMEWLKNGLGKGNSELAMVEEELSDTASGEASSEDIYYVSDGVVTDSLDEYDYGIFEKLEDETEKYDKKPISDKVGASDDDMPSYGGLPVGTLIIAQYFREDVHNCNPVLVLQNKTGKKCRYEARFIARDEDGEQLAESDRCVEVVDNDGKFVLEGRFDKNELGGNIPAMYEFSVTKREPYEKNMADDVVVYAKENGNSVVLAAENLSDKKVKVDAFVLFFDKEELVDCIWLIPHNDGEVCVTPGSVASISGDAYYRFDRIETYYTAYEAVGEQ
;
A
#
# COMPACT_ATOMS: atom_id res chain seq x y z
N MET A 1 6.10 -23.05 -16.36
CA MET A 1 6.32 -21.60 -16.49
C MET A 1 5.79 -21.07 -17.83
N LEU A 2 6.30 -21.53 -18.98
CA LEU A 2 5.87 -21.09 -20.32
C LEU A 2 4.33 -21.14 -20.57
N VAL A 3 3.68 -22.24 -20.20
CA VAL A 3 2.22 -22.43 -20.37
C VAL A 3 1.40 -21.39 -19.59
N ILE A 4 1.89 -20.98 -18.41
CA ILE A 4 1.20 -19.99 -17.56
C ILE A 4 1.30 -18.60 -18.18
N VAL A 5 2.48 -18.23 -18.67
CA VAL A 5 2.69 -16.94 -19.35
C VAL A 5 1.78 -16.84 -20.59
N ILE A 6 1.74 -17.90 -21.42
CA ILE A 6 0.84 -17.96 -22.58
C ILE A 6 -0.63 -17.83 -22.15
N THR A 7 -1.02 -18.47 -21.05
CA THR A 7 -2.40 -18.42 -20.53
C THR A 7 -2.77 -17.00 -20.11
N ILE A 8 -1.91 -16.31 -19.35
CA ILE A 8 -2.15 -14.94 -18.90
C ILE A 8 -2.25 -13.98 -20.09
N VAL A 9 -1.33 -14.08 -21.05
CA VAL A 9 -1.33 -13.24 -22.26
C VAL A 9 -2.62 -13.48 -23.06
N LEU A 10 -3.05 -14.73 -23.23
CA LEU A 10 -4.31 -15.06 -23.90
C LEU A 10 -5.54 -14.55 -23.14
N SER A 11 -5.53 -14.58 -21.79
CA SER A 11 -6.61 -14.02 -20.98
C SER A 11 -6.73 -12.50 -21.15
N ILE A 12 -5.60 -11.79 -21.19
CA ILE A 12 -5.58 -10.32 -21.39
C ILE A 12 -6.04 -9.98 -22.80
N ILE A 13 -5.49 -10.66 -23.83
CA ILE A 13 -5.89 -10.45 -25.23
C ILE A 13 -7.38 -10.78 -25.41
N GLY A 14 -7.84 -11.89 -24.82
CA GLY A 14 -9.24 -12.29 -24.86
C GLY A 14 -10.15 -11.23 -24.25
N LEU A 15 -9.79 -10.68 -23.08
CA LEU A 15 -10.53 -9.62 -22.42
C LEU A 15 -10.57 -8.34 -23.27
N LEU A 16 -9.44 -7.88 -23.81
CA LEU A 16 -9.40 -6.69 -24.66
C LEU A 16 -10.23 -6.86 -25.93
N LEU A 17 -10.13 -8.02 -26.60
CA LEU A 17 -10.95 -8.32 -27.77
C LEU A 17 -12.43 -8.49 -27.44
N SER A 18 -12.76 -8.81 -26.18
CA SER A 18 -14.15 -8.99 -25.75
C SER A 18 -14.93 -7.68 -25.74
N LEU A 19 -14.24 -6.55 -25.55
CA LEU A 19 -14.78 -5.19 -25.68
C LEU A 19 -15.25 -4.90 -27.12
N VAL A 20 -14.66 -5.57 -28.11
CA VAL A 20 -15.04 -5.45 -29.53
C VAL A 20 -15.84 -6.68 -29.99
N PHE A 21 -16.41 -7.46 -29.07
CA PHE A 21 -17.22 -8.67 -29.33
C PHE A 21 -16.48 -9.86 -30.00
N VAL A 22 -15.21 -9.72 -30.38
CA VAL A 22 -14.41 -10.77 -31.04
C VAL A 22 -13.69 -11.68 -30.02
N GLY A 23 -13.60 -11.25 -28.76
CA GLY A 23 -12.79 -11.91 -27.74
C GLY A 23 -13.33 -13.22 -27.17
N ILE A 24 -14.52 -13.68 -27.57
CA ILE A 24 -15.15 -14.85 -26.93
C ILE A 24 -14.34 -16.14 -27.15
N ILE A 25 -13.81 -16.35 -28.36
CA ILE A 25 -13.02 -17.54 -28.72
C ILE A 25 -11.68 -17.56 -27.96
N PRO A 26 -10.82 -16.52 -28.02
CA PRO A 26 -9.58 -16.52 -27.25
C PRO A 26 -9.82 -16.58 -25.73
N SER A 27 -10.86 -15.94 -25.22
CA SER A 27 -11.23 -16.02 -23.80
C SER A 27 -11.66 -17.43 -23.38
N PHE A 28 -12.36 -18.16 -24.24
CA PHE A 28 -12.77 -19.54 -23.97
C PHE A 28 -11.57 -20.50 -23.97
N ILE A 29 -10.64 -20.33 -24.91
CA ILE A 29 -9.38 -21.09 -24.95
C ILE A 29 -8.55 -20.79 -23.68
N ALA A 30 -8.42 -19.51 -23.32
CA ALA A 30 -7.72 -19.07 -22.12
C ALA A 30 -8.37 -19.62 -20.84
N LEU A 31 -9.70 -19.70 -20.79
CA LEU A 31 -10.45 -20.26 -19.67
C LEU A 31 -10.15 -21.75 -19.47
N ILE A 32 -10.18 -22.55 -20.55
CA ILE A 32 -9.86 -23.98 -20.49
C ILE A 32 -8.42 -24.19 -19.99
N LEU A 33 -7.47 -23.43 -20.53
CA LEU A 33 -6.06 -23.50 -20.11
C LEU A 33 -5.87 -23.06 -18.66
N SER A 34 -6.58 -22.01 -18.23
CA SER A 34 -6.54 -21.51 -16.84
C SER A 34 -7.09 -22.52 -15.86
N ILE A 35 -8.21 -23.18 -16.18
CA ILE A 35 -8.80 -24.26 -15.36
C ILE A 35 -7.84 -25.45 -15.29
N TYR A 36 -7.26 -25.86 -16.42
CA TYR A 36 -6.28 -26.95 -16.45
C TYR A 36 -5.06 -26.63 -15.56
N CYS A 37 -4.51 -25.42 -15.68
CA CYS A 37 -3.41 -24.97 -14.84
C CYS A 37 -3.80 -24.92 -13.36
N PHE A 38 -5.01 -24.45 -13.03
CA PHE A 38 -5.49 -24.36 -11.66
C PHE A 38 -5.69 -25.74 -11.00
N ILE A 39 -6.16 -26.74 -11.77
CA ILE A 39 -6.28 -28.12 -11.28
C ILE A 39 -4.90 -28.71 -10.94
N GLN A 40 -3.86 -28.39 -11.72
CA GLN A 40 -2.51 -28.91 -11.46
C GLN A 40 -1.85 -28.33 -10.22
N LYS A 41 -1.98 -27.02 -10.00
CA LYS A 41 -1.48 -26.34 -8.80
C LYS A 41 -2.32 -25.10 -8.56
N LYS A 42 -2.82 -24.97 -7.34
CA LYS A 42 -3.61 -23.82 -6.89
C LYS A 42 -2.67 -22.65 -6.65
N SER A 43 -3.04 -21.48 -7.15
CA SER A 43 -2.25 -20.24 -7.05
C SER A 43 -3.16 -19.06 -7.34
N ILE A 44 -2.95 -17.94 -6.64
CA ILE A 44 -3.72 -16.70 -6.83
C ILE A 44 -3.60 -16.18 -8.26
N THR A 45 -2.41 -16.24 -8.85
CA THR A 45 -2.17 -15.81 -10.24
C THR A 45 -3.03 -16.60 -11.23
N ARG A 46 -3.24 -17.90 -10.97
CA ARG A 46 -4.09 -18.76 -11.81
C ARG A 46 -5.57 -18.49 -11.59
N ALA A 47 -5.96 -18.19 -10.35
CA ALA A 47 -7.32 -17.75 -10.05
C ALA A 47 -7.66 -16.42 -10.76
N ARG A 48 -6.72 -15.45 -10.78
CA ARG A 48 -6.86 -14.19 -11.53
C ARG A 48 -7.03 -14.45 -13.03
N ALA A 49 -6.24 -15.34 -13.63
CA ALA A 49 -6.37 -15.72 -15.03
C ALA A 49 -7.73 -16.36 -15.36
N ILE A 50 -8.26 -17.21 -14.46
CA ILE A 50 -9.62 -17.75 -14.58
C ILE A 50 -10.64 -16.60 -14.58
N THR A 51 -10.58 -15.70 -13.59
CA THR A 51 -11.54 -14.59 -13.49
C THR A 51 -11.50 -13.69 -14.72
N MET A 52 -10.32 -13.30 -15.20
CA MET A 52 -10.17 -12.51 -16.43
C MET A 52 -10.78 -13.22 -17.65
N SER A 53 -10.54 -14.53 -17.79
CA SER A 53 -11.08 -15.31 -18.90
C SER A 53 -12.60 -15.48 -18.82
N VAL A 54 -13.16 -15.64 -17.60
CA VAL A 54 -14.60 -15.69 -17.36
C VAL A 54 -15.25 -14.36 -17.77
N VAL A 55 -14.68 -13.23 -17.35
CA VAL A 55 -15.17 -11.90 -17.74
C VAL A 55 -15.10 -11.73 -19.27
N GLY A 56 -13.99 -12.15 -19.90
CA GLY A 56 -13.82 -12.11 -21.35
C GLY A 56 -14.84 -12.95 -22.14
N VAL A 57 -15.43 -14.00 -21.53
CA VAL A 57 -16.54 -14.77 -22.12
C VAL A 57 -17.90 -14.13 -21.83
N ILE A 58 -18.11 -13.64 -20.61
CA ILE A 58 -19.40 -13.08 -20.17
C ILE A 58 -19.70 -11.75 -20.87
N VAL A 59 -18.71 -10.87 -21.04
CA VAL A 59 -18.90 -9.53 -21.61
C VAL A 59 -19.54 -9.58 -23.01
N PRO A 60 -19.03 -10.37 -23.97
CA PRO A 60 -19.67 -10.50 -25.28
C PRO A 60 -21.10 -11.06 -25.19
N ILE A 61 -21.36 -12.01 -24.29
CA ILE A 61 -22.72 -12.56 -24.11
C ILE A 61 -23.68 -11.46 -23.63
N ILE A 62 -23.27 -10.64 -22.66
CA ILE A 62 -24.07 -9.49 -22.19
C ILE A 62 -24.28 -8.50 -23.33
N MET A 63 -23.23 -8.19 -24.11
CA MET A 63 -23.35 -7.28 -25.25
C MET A 63 -24.34 -7.79 -26.30
N TYR A 64 -24.32 -9.09 -26.59
CA TYR A 64 -25.30 -9.73 -27.48
C TYR A 64 -26.71 -9.59 -26.93
N LEU A 65 -26.93 -9.96 -25.66
CA LEU A 65 -28.23 -9.91 -25.00
C LEU A 65 -28.79 -8.48 -24.94
N ASN A 66 -27.95 -7.48 -24.73
CA ASN A 66 -28.37 -6.08 -24.73
C ASN A 66 -28.84 -5.62 -26.12
N SER A 67 -28.30 -6.19 -27.20
CA SER A 67 -28.59 -5.77 -28.58
C SER A 67 -29.76 -6.55 -29.18
N TYR A 68 -29.80 -7.86 -28.96
CA TYR A 68 -30.77 -8.78 -29.59
C TYR A 68 -31.65 -9.53 -28.60
N GLY A 69 -31.44 -9.39 -27.29
CA GLY A 69 -32.12 -10.20 -26.28
C GLY A 69 -31.88 -11.70 -26.54
N LEU A 70 -32.94 -12.50 -26.41
CA LEU A 70 -32.91 -13.93 -26.74
C LEU A 70 -33.24 -14.22 -28.21
N SER A 71 -33.39 -13.18 -29.05
CA SER A 71 -33.67 -13.36 -30.47
C SER A 71 -32.39 -13.64 -31.27
N LEU A 72 -32.55 -14.28 -32.42
CA LEU A 72 -31.45 -14.43 -33.38
C LEU A 72 -31.14 -13.08 -34.05
N PRO A 73 -29.87 -12.83 -34.43
CA PRO A 73 -29.52 -11.57 -35.06
C PRO A 73 -30.28 -11.44 -36.38
N TYR A 74 -30.92 -10.29 -36.57
CA TYR A 74 -31.66 -9.95 -37.78
C TYR A 74 -31.00 -8.79 -38.52
N PRO A 75 -31.18 -8.68 -39.85
CA PRO A 75 -30.64 -7.58 -40.63
C PRO A 75 -31.20 -6.25 -40.12
N ARG A 76 -30.31 -5.30 -39.78
CA ARG A 76 -30.70 -3.98 -39.30
C ARG A 76 -30.92 -3.01 -40.46
N THR A 77 -31.81 -2.04 -40.27
CA THR A 77 -32.15 -1.01 -41.26
C THR A 77 -31.09 0.08 -41.40
N ASP A 78 -30.14 0.15 -40.47
CA ASP A 78 -29.05 1.13 -40.42
C ASP A 78 -27.78 0.70 -41.18
N GLY A 79 -27.80 -0.46 -41.83
CA GLY A 79 -26.70 -0.94 -42.68
C GLY A 79 -25.48 -1.45 -41.91
N LEU A 80 -25.53 -1.54 -40.58
CA LEU A 80 -24.44 -2.08 -39.78
C LEU A 80 -24.37 -3.62 -39.89
N SER A 81 -23.15 -4.16 -39.87
CA SER A 81 -22.95 -5.61 -39.69
C SER A 81 -23.47 -6.05 -38.32
N VAL A 82 -23.75 -7.35 -38.13
CA VAL A 82 -24.23 -7.87 -36.84
C VAL A 82 -23.30 -7.47 -35.68
N VAL A 83 -21.98 -7.59 -35.89
CA VAL A 83 -20.99 -7.19 -34.88
C VAL A 83 -20.96 -5.67 -34.70
N GLY A 84 -20.99 -4.90 -35.79
CA GLY A 84 -21.03 -3.44 -35.73
C GLY A 84 -22.28 -2.90 -35.03
N GLY A 85 -23.43 -3.56 -35.22
CA GLY A 85 -24.67 -3.24 -34.52
C GLY A 85 -24.60 -3.50 -33.02
N ILE A 86 -24.00 -4.62 -32.61
CA ILE A 86 -23.81 -4.96 -31.19
C ILE A 86 -22.91 -3.93 -30.48
N ILE A 87 -21.80 -3.56 -31.13
CA ILE A 87 -20.89 -2.54 -30.60
C ILE A 87 -21.63 -1.20 -30.52
N TYR A 88 -22.29 -0.79 -31.60
CA TYR A 88 -23.04 0.47 -31.64
C TYR A 88 -24.06 0.56 -30.49
N ASP A 89 -24.91 -0.45 -30.29
CA ASP A 89 -25.95 -0.42 -29.27
C ASP A 89 -25.38 -0.33 -27.85
N ASN A 90 -24.38 -1.16 -27.52
CA ASN A 90 -23.83 -1.18 -26.16
C ASN A 90 -23.11 0.13 -25.81
N TYR A 91 -22.27 0.64 -26.70
CA TYR A 91 -21.51 1.86 -26.43
C TYR A 91 -22.39 3.11 -26.51
N SER A 92 -23.36 3.16 -27.43
CA SER A 92 -24.33 4.28 -27.48
C SER A 92 -25.21 4.33 -26.24
N ASN A 93 -25.64 3.18 -25.70
CA ASN A 93 -26.38 3.10 -24.43
C ASN A 93 -25.55 3.54 -23.22
N MET A 94 -24.23 3.51 -23.31
CA MET A 94 -23.31 4.05 -22.29
C MET A 94 -23.00 5.54 -22.49
N GLY A 95 -23.60 6.19 -23.49
CA GLY A 95 -23.43 7.61 -23.77
C GLY A 95 -22.25 7.96 -24.69
N PHE A 96 -21.62 6.96 -25.33
CA PHE A 96 -20.57 7.23 -26.32
C PHE A 96 -21.17 7.56 -27.69
N ASP A 97 -20.60 8.56 -28.38
CA ASP A 97 -20.97 8.86 -29.76
C ASP A 97 -20.36 7.84 -30.73
N MET A 98 -21.22 7.03 -31.32
CA MET A 98 -20.86 5.95 -32.24
C MET A 98 -21.33 6.22 -33.68
N GLU A 99 -21.68 7.46 -34.04
CA GLU A 99 -22.13 7.80 -35.40
C GLU A 99 -21.07 7.50 -36.48
N TRP A 100 -19.79 7.54 -36.11
CA TRP A 100 -18.68 7.18 -37.00
C TRP A 100 -18.76 5.73 -37.51
N LEU A 101 -19.31 4.79 -36.73
CA LEU A 101 -19.49 3.39 -37.15
C LEU A 101 -20.53 3.26 -38.29
N LYS A 102 -21.56 4.10 -38.27
CA LYS A 102 -22.58 4.16 -39.34
C LYS A 102 -21.99 4.74 -40.63
N ASN A 103 -21.10 5.72 -40.49
CA ASN A 103 -20.53 6.45 -41.62
C ASN A 103 -19.28 5.77 -42.22
N GLY A 104 -18.50 5.05 -41.42
CA GLY A 104 -17.23 4.44 -41.82
C GLY A 104 -17.34 3.05 -42.46
N LEU A 105 -18.39 2.28 -42.16
CA LEU A 105 -18.57 0.91 -42.69
C LEU A 105 -19.62 0.80 -43.80
N GLY A 106 -20.38 1.87 -44.07
CA GLY A 106 -21.50 1.87 -45.01
C GLY A 106 -21.14 2.13 -46.49
N LYS A 107 -19.87 2.36 -46.83
CA LYS A 107 -19.45 2.58 -48.23
C LYS A 107 -18.11 1.91 -48.56
N GLY A 108 -18.19 0.66 -49.04
CA GLY A 108 -17.20 0.10 -49.96
C GLY A 108 -16.49 -1.19 -49.51
N ASN A 109 -16.68 -2.24 -50.33
CA ASN A 109 -15.83 -3.43 -50.54
C ASN A 109 -15.88 -4.49 -49.42
N SER A 110 -16.34 -5.74 -49.59
CA SER A 110 -16.21 -6.72 -50.70
C SER A 110 -14.85 -6.67 -51.38
N GLU A 111 -13.98 -7.61 -51.02
CA GLU A 111 -12.59 -7.83 -51.50
C GLU A 111 -11.51 -6.98 -50.79
N LEU A 112 -10.74 -7.64 -49.94
CA LEU A 112 -9.30 -7.96 -50.08
C LEU A 112 -8.83 -8.46 -48.69
N ALA A 113 -8.28 -9.66 -48.56
CA ALA A 113 -6.93 -10.03 -48.96
C ALA A 113 -5.83 -9.26 -48.20
N MET A 114 -4.85 -10.04 -47.78
CA MET A 114 -3.65 -9.74 -47.01
C MET A 114 -2.88 -8.48 -47.43
N VAL A 115 -1.89 -8.12 -46.59
CA VAL A 115 -0.70 -7.23 -46.75
C VAL A 115 -0.75 -6.21 -45.61
N GLU A 116 -0.05 -6.39 -44.48
CA GLU A 116 1.40 -6.48 -44.26
C GLU A 116 2.16 -5.20 -44.69
N GLU A 117 2.82 -4.56 -43.72
CA GLU A 117 3.96 -3.65 -43.87
C GLU A 117 3.74 -2.25 -44.52
N GLU A 118 3.87 -1.19 -43.72
CA GLU A 118 5.07 -0.34 -43.73
C GLU A 118 5.03 0.73 -42.63
N LEU A 119 6.13 0.80 -41.89
CA LEU A 119 6.56 1.97 -41.11
C LEU A 119 6.92 3.12 -42.06
N SER A 120 6.67 4.37 -41.67
CA SER A 120 7.74 5.38 -41.48
C SER A 120 7.19 6.81 -41.35
N ASP A 121 7.77 7.51 -40.36
CA ASP A 121 8.16 8.92 -40.36
C ASP A 121 7.09 10.02 -40.58
N THR A 122 6.77 10.80 -39.54
CA THR A 122 7.59 11.95 -39.09
C THR A 122 6.84 12.75 -38.01
N ALA A 123 7.63 13.23 -37.04
CA ALA A 123 7.32 14.04 -35.87
C ALA A 123 6.61 15.39 -36.10
N SER A 124 5.90 15.88 -35.07
CA SER A 124 6.23 17.09 -34.30
C SER A 124 5.00 17.68 -33.57
N GLY A 125 5.18 18.13 -32.32
CA GLY A 125 4.21 18.98 -31.62
C GLY A 125 4.10 18.73 -30.12
N GLU A 126 4.85 19.50 -29.33
CA GLU A 126 4.87 19.55 -27.86
C GLU A 126 3.65 20.25 -27.22
N ALA A 127 3.53 20.03 -25.90
CA ALA A 127 2.85 20.79 -24.84
C ALA A 127 1.30 20.65 -24.76
N SER A 128 0.66 20.54 -23.58
CA SER A 128 1.06 20.91 -22.22
C SER A 128 0.49 19.98 -21.14
N SER A 129 1.22 19.95 -20.03
CA SER A 129 0.86 19.47 -18.70
C SER A 129 -0.40 20.12 -18.12
N GLU A 130 -1.27 19.32 -17.50
CA GLU A 130 -2.08 19.78 -16.36
C GLU A 130 -1.97 18.74 -15.24
N ASP A 131 -1.21 19.14 -14.22
CA ASP A 131 -0.99 18.45 -12.96
C ASP A 131 -2.29 18.43 -12.14
N ILE A 132 -2.69 17.24 -11.70
CA ILE A 132 -3.80 17.07 -10.74
C ILE A 132 -3.20 17.14 -9.33
N TYR A 133 -3.42 18.27 -8.67
CA TYR A 133 -3.14 18.53 -7.26
C TYR A 133 -4.01 17.63 -6.35
N TYR A 134 -3.37 16.86 -5.47
CA TYR A 134 -4.00 16.36 -4.25
C TYR A 134 -3.51 17.18 -3.05
N VAL A 135 -4.45 17.90 -2.42
CA VAL A 135 -4.24 18.66 -1.19
C VAL A 135 -4.37 17.70 0.00
N SER A 136 -3.26 17.48 0.68
CA SER A 136 -3.19 16.82 1.99
C SER A 136 -3.20 17.90 3.07
N ASP A 137 -4.38 18.13 3.66
CA ASP A 137 -4.53 18.95 4.86
C ASP A 137 -4.25 18.07 6.11
N GLY A 138 -3.30 18.48 6.94
CA GLY A 138 -3.08 17.93 8.28
C GLY A 138 -1.74 17.26 8.55
N VAL A 139 -0.64 17.84 8.08
CA VAL A 139 0.69 17.69 8.70
C VAL A 139 0.97 19.00 9.43
N VAL A 140 1.14 18.94 10.75
CA VAL A 140 1.64 20.08 11.52
C VAL A 140 3.10 20.27 11.12
N THR A 141 3.33 21.13 10.13
CA THR A 141 4.61 21.79 9.90
C THR A 141 4.50 23.18 10.48
N ASP A 142 4.41 23.26 11.82
CA ASP A 142 4.61 24.55 12.46
C ASP A 142 6.11 24.82 12.45
N SER A 143 6.49 25.71 11.53
CA SER A 143 7.63 26.60 11.66
C SER A 143 7.57 27.28 13.04
N LEU A 144 8.30 26.73 13.99
CA LEU A 144 8.61 27.38 15.27
C LEU A 144 9.64 28.49 15.00
N ASP A 145 9.17 29.61 14.49
CA ASP A 145 9.86 30.87 14.70
C ASP A 145 9.69 31.26 16.18
N GLU A 146 10.85 31.44 16.84
CA GLU A 146 11.02 32.22 18.07
C GLU A 146 10.37 31.65 19.35
N TYR A 147 10.84 30.48 19.81
CA TYR A 147 10.90 30.17 21.24
C TYR A 147 12.36 30.15 21.71
N ASP A 148 12.63 31.06 22.65
CA ASP A 148 13.89 31.25 23.36
C ASP A 148 14.38 29.93 23.98
N TYR A 149 15.54 29.46 23.52
CA TYR A 149 16.16 28.15 23.81
C TYR A 149 16.73 28.03 25.25
N GLY A 150 15.96 28.44 26.26
CA GLY A 150 16.40 28.41 27.66
C GLY A 150 16.48 27.02 28.33
N ILE A 151 15.98 25.96 27.69
CA ILE A 151 15.92 24.60 28.29
C ILE A 151 17.13 23.73 27.87
N PHE A 152 17.84 24.08 26.80
CA PHE A 152 19.02 23.32 26.34
C PHE A 152 20.34 23.76 27.01
N GLU A 153 20.34 24.81 27.83
CA GLU A 153 21.56 25.31 28.50
C GLU A 153 22.02 24.49 29.71
N LYS A 154 21.37 23.37 30.06
CA LYS A 154 21.76 22.55 31.24
C LYS A 154 21.79 21.04 31.03
N LEU A 155 22.06 20.58 29.82
CA LEU A 155 22.73 19.28 29.64
C LEU A 155 24.24 19.53 29.62
N GLU A 156 24.79 19.91 30.78
CA GLU A 156 26.24 20.05 30.97
C GLU A 156 26.91 18.68 30.81
N ASP A 157 27.69 18.58 29.75
CA ASP A 157 28.97 17.89 29.64
C ASP A 157 29.04 16.40 30.02
N GLU A 158 28.74 15.56 29.02
CA GLU A 158 29.68 14.51 28.59
C GLU A 158 29.49 14.21 27.08
N THR A 159 29.45 15.27 26.24
CA THR A 159 29.60 15.10 24.78
C THR A 159 31.07 15.06 24.42
N GLU A 160 31.75 13.98 24.79
CA GLU A 160 33.06 13.67 24.23
C GLU A 160 32.92 13.50 22.70
N LYS A 161 33.35 14.53 21.96
CA LYS A 161 33.81 14.52 20.56
C LYS A 161 33.35 13.35 19.68
N TYR A 162 32.11 13.40 19.20
CA TYR A 162 31.74 12.71 17.97
C TYR A 162 31.89 13.65 16.77
N ASP A 163 33.14 13.92 16.39
CA ASP A 163 33.52 14.70 15.19
C ASP A 163 33.27 13.96 13.86
N LYS A 164 32.45 12.91 13.89
CA LYS A 164 32.03 12.17 12.69
C LYS A 164 30.55 11.90 12.78
N LYS A 165 29.78 12.59 11.94
CA LYS A 165 28.42 12.16 11.59
C LYS A 165 28.52 10.71 11.09
N PRO A 166 27.85 9.73 11.71
CA PRO A 166 27.56 8.51 10.96
C PRO A 166 26.77 8.97 9.73
N ILE A 167 27.26 8.63 8.55
CA ILE A 167 26.55 8.83 7.29
C ILE A 167 26.56 7.44 6.68
N SER A 168 25.42 6.77 6.65
CA SER A 168 25.27 5.61 5.77
C SER A 168 25.23 6.15 4.35
N ASP A 169 26.10 5.66 3.47
CA ASP A 169 26.07 5.96 2.03
C ASP A 169 25.15 5.01 1.26
N LYS A 170 24.53 4.05 1.97
CA LYS A 170 23.66 3.03 1.41
C LYS A 170 22.23 3.53 1.31
N VAL A 171 21.66 3.34 0.13
CA VAL A 171 20.22 3.49 -0.12
C VAL A 171 19.54 2.18 0.30
N GLY A 172 18.47 2.28 1.08
CA GLY A 172 17.69 1.12 1.54
C GLY A 172 16.93 0.45 0.41
N ALA A 173 16.67 -0.84 0.55
CA ALA A 173 15.68 -1.51 -0.28
C ALA A 173 14.30 -1.19 0.31
N SER A 174 13.55 -0.31 -0.36
CA SER A 174 12.12 -0.14 -0.13
C SER A 174 11.35 -0.80 -1.27
N ASP A 175 10.24 -1.44 -0.95
CA ASP A 175 9.25 -1.90 -1.94
C ASP A 175 7.86 -1.46 -1.49
N ASP A 176 7.67 -0.14 -1.42
CA ASP A 176 6.40 0.47 -1.01
C ASP A 176 5.20 0.06 -1.91
N ASP A 177 5.48 -0.56 -3.07
CA ASP A 177 4.49 -1.12 -4.01
C ASP A 177 4.13 -2.59 -3.73
N MET A 178 4.73 -3.24 -2.74
CA MET A 178 4.46 -4.64 -2.40
C MET A 178 2.95 -4.85 -2.12
N PRO A 179 2.31 -5.88 -2.70
CA PRO A 179 0.90 -6.12 -2.46
C PRO A 179 0.62 -6.40 -0.98
N SER A 180 -0.25 -5.59 -0.38
CA SER A 180 -0.84 -5.86 0.93
C SER A 180 -2.35 -5.69 0.92
N TYR A 181 -3.04 -6.57 1.64
CA TYR A 181 -4.48 -6.54 1.77
C TYR A 181 -4.88 -6.95 3.18
N GLY A 182 -5.97 -6.38 3.68
CA GLY A 182 -6.38 -6.65 5.03
C GLY A 182 -7.65 -5.96 5.46
N GLY A 183 -8.17 -6.42 6.60
CA GLY A 183 -9.35 -5.85 7.23
C GLY A 183 -8.98 -4.82 8.29
N LEU A 184 -9.65 -3.67 8.25
CA LEU A 184 -9.63 -2.68 9.34
C LEU A 184 -10.97 -2.72 10.09
N PRO A 185 -10.98 -2.46 11.41
CA PRO A 185 -12.22 -2.26 12.12
C PRO A 185 -12.88 -0.92 11.71
N VAL A 186 -14.21 -0.85 11.80
CA VAL A 186 -14.97 0.37 11.44
C VAL A 186 -14.44 1.58 12.20
N GLY A 187 -14.22 2.69 11.50
CA GLY A 187 -13.71 3.93 12.07
C GLY A 187 -12.18 3.93 12.27
N THR A 188 -11.44 3.10 11.56
CA THR A 188 -9.98 3.16 11.48
C THR A 188 -9.58 3.44 10.04
N LEU A 189 -8.66 4.38 9.85
CA LEU A 189 -8.16 4.77 8.52
C LEU A 189 -6.70 4.33 8.36
N ILE A 190 -6.36 3.84 7.17
CA ILE A 190 -4.97 3.75 6.73
C ILE A 190 -4.59 5.14 6.22
N ILE A 191 -3.52 5.69 6.78
CA ILE A 191 -2.91 6.95 6.34
C ILE A 191 -1.79 6.64 5.34
N ALA A 192 -0.97 5.63 5.67
CA ALA A 192 0.08 5.15 4.80
C ALA A 192 0.36 3.66 5.03
N GLN A 193 0.92 3.02 4.01
CA GLN A 193 1.43 1.66 4.06
C GLN A 193 2.79 1.67 3.39
N TYR A 194 3.74 0.99 4.03
CA TYR A 194 5.11 0.93 3.56
C TYR A 194 5.65 -0.49 3.71
N PHE A 195 6.71 -0.79 2.97
CA PHE A 195 7.44 -2.05 3.14
C PHE A 195 8.93 -1.79 3.17
N ARG A 196 9.50 -2.15 4.31
CA ARG A 196 10.91 -1.93 4.59
C ARG A 196 11.64 -3.26 4.55
N GLU A 197 12.62 -3.38 3.68
CA GLU A 197 13.48 -4.55 3.57
C GLU A 197 14.91 -4.20 4.03
N ASP A 198 15.42 -4.92 5.03
CA ASP A 198 16.84 -4.87 5.39
C ASP A 198 17.51 -6.23 5.19
N VAL A 199 18.80 -6.32 5.51
CA VAL A 199 19.57 -7.57 5.37
C VAL A 199 19.07 -8.72 6.26
N HIS A 200 18.25 -8.44 7.27
CA HIS A 200 17.77 -9.37 8.29
C HIS A 200 16.25 -9.55 8.30
N ASN A 201 15.47 -8.57 7.87
CA ASN A 201 14.03 -8.52 8.04
C ASN A 201 13.32 -7.98 6.80
N CYS A 202 12.06 -8.37 6.63
CA CYS A 202 11.11 -7.77 5.69
C CYS A 202 9.86 -7.33 6.47
N ASN A 203 9.62 -6.03 6.58
CA ASN A 203 8.66 -5.48 7.53
C ASN A 203 7.56 -4.66 6.82
N PRO A 204 6.30 -5.15 6.80
CA PRO A 204 5.16 -4.29 6.48
C PRO A 204 4.91 -3.30 7.62
N VAL A 205 4.76 -2.02 7.29
CA VAL A 205 4.48 -0.94 8.23
C VAL A 205 3.16 -0.27 7.86
N LEU A 206 2.24 -0.21 8.82
CA LEU A 206 0.95 0.49 8.68
C LEU A 206 0.95 1.73 9.55
N VAL A 207 0.73 2.89 8.94
CA VAL A 207 0.40 4.13 9.66
C VAL A 207 -1.11 4.28 9.64
N LEU A 208 -1.73 4.18 10.81
CA LEU A 208 -3.18 4.20 10.98
C LEU A 208 -3.63 5.42 11.77
N GLN A 209 -4.90 5.78 11.62
CA GLN A 209 -5.56 6.80 12.44
C GLN A 209 -6.86 6.28 13.04
N ASN A 210 -7.06 6.53 14.32
CA ASN A 210 -8.31 6.24 15.02
C ASN A 210 -9.36 7.31 14.71
N LYS A 211 -10.47 6.95 14.07
CA LYS A 211 -11.64 7.81 13.78
C LYS A 211 -12.92 7.23 14.37
N THR A 212 -12.81 6.51 15.48
CA THR A 212 -13.94 5.76 16.04
C THR A 212 -14.85 6.59 16.95
N GLY A 213 -14.45 7.83 17.27
CA GLY A 213 -15.11 8.70 18.24
C GLY A 213 -14.74 8.38 19.70
N LYS A 214 -13.85 7.41 19.95
CA LYS A 214 -13.43 7.01 21.30
C LYS A 214 -11.98 6.51 21.33
N LYS A 215 -11.40 6.41 22.53
CA LYS A 215 -10.08 5.79 22.74
C LYS A 215 -10.15 4.28 22.45
N CYS A 216 -9.11 3.71 21.85
CA CYS A 216 -9.07 2.29 21.47
C CYS A 216 -7.69 1.69 21.68
N ARG A 217 -7.66 0.40 22.04
CA ARG A 217 -6.52 -0.51 21.88
C ARG A 217 -6.61 -1.17 20.53
N TYR A 218 -5.48 -1.34 19.84
CA TYR A 218 -5.41 -2.00 18.54
C TYR A 218 -4.54 -3.25 18.62
N GLU A 219 -5.03 -4.34 18.05
CA GLU A 219 -4.28 -5.58 17.88
C GLU A 219 -4.22 -5.90 16.40
N ALA A 220 -3.05 -6.22 15.89
CA ALA A 220 -2.83 -6.54 14.50
C ALA A 220 -2.12 -7.87 14.35
N ARG A 221 -2.57 -8.65 13.38
CA ARG A 221 -1.87 -9.83 12.88
C ARG A 221 -1.41 -9.56 11.47
N PHE A 222 -0.12 -9.72 11.22
CA PHE A 222 0.47 -9.72 9.89
C PHE A 222 0.79 -11.16 9.48
N ILE A 223 0.59 -11.48 8.21
CA ILE A 223 0.89 -12.78 7.62
C ILE A 223 1.72 -12.54 6.36
N ALA A 224 2.94 -13.07 6.33
CA ALA A 224 3.77 -13.09 5.14
C ALA A 224 3.36 -14.26 4.25
N ARG A 225 3.21 -14.03 2.94
CA ARG A 225 2.79 -15.07 1.97
C ARG A 225 3.73 -15.16 0.77
N ASP A 226 3.81 -16.35 0.18
CA ASP A 226 4.54 -16.58 -1.07
C ASP A 226 3.72 -16.22 -2.32
N GLU A 227 4.30 -16.39 -3.51
CA GLU A 227 3.65 -16.10 -4.80
C GLU A 227 2.37 -16.92 -5.07
N ASP A 228 2.24 -18.09 -4.41
CA ASP A 228 1.07 -18.94 -4.54
C ASP A 228 -0.04 -18.56 -3.55
N GLY A 229 0.28 -17.74 -2.54
CA GLY A 229 -0.61 -17.29 -1.47
C GLY A 229 -0.51 -18.14 -0.21
N GLU A 230 0.45 -19.07 -0.12
CA GLU A 230 0.66 -19.89 1.07
C GLU A 230 1.33 -19.07 2.17
N GLN A 231 0.94 -19.32 3.42
CA GLN A 231 1.49 -18.62 4.58
C GLN A 231 2.93 -19.07 4.84
N LEU A 232 3.84 -18.10 4.89
CA LEU A 232 5.24 -18.30 5.27
C LEU A 232 5.45 -18.12 6.77
N ALA A 233 4.91 -17.04 7.32
CA ALA A 233 5.06 -16.68 8.74
C ALA A 233 3.95 -15.74 9.19
N GLU A 234 3.81 -15.56 10.51
CA GLU A 234 2.91 -14.58 11.12
C GLU A 234 3.61 -13.73 12.17
N SER A 235 3.15 -12.49 12.35
CA SER A 235 3.69 -11.53 13.32
C SER A 235 2.53 -10.78 13.97
N ASP A 236 2.38 -10.93 15.29
CA ASP A 236 1.34 -10.27 16.07
C ASP A 236 1.89 -8.99 16.73
N ARG A 237 1.06 -7.93 16.76
CA ARG A 237 1.39 -6.61 17.29
C ARG A 237 0.22 -5.98 18.03
N CYS A 238 0.56 -5.09 18.95
CA CYS A 238 -0.41 -4.36 19.75
C CYS A 238 0.02 -2.90 19.89
N VAL A 239 -0.95 -2.00 19.91
CA VAL A 239 -0.81 -0.62 20.39
C VAL A 239 -1.84 -0.41 21.49
N GLU A 240 -1.36 -0.08 22.68
CA GLU A 240 -2.11 -0.19 23.93
C GLU A 240 -3.26 0.81 24.04
N VAL A 241 -3.01 2.06 23.67
CA VAL A 241 -4.04 3.09 23.69
C VAL A 241 -3.80 4.17 22.65
N VAL A 242 -4.86 4.50 21.91
CA VAL A 242 -4.86 5.54 20.89
C VAL A 242 -6.12 6.40 21.09
N ASP A 243 -5.94 7.70 21.24
CA ASP A 243 -7.05 8.66 21.30
C ASP A 243 -7.83 8.72 19.99
N ASN A 244 -9.04 9.28 20.05
CA ASN A 244 -9.71 9.66 18.83
C ASN A 244 -8.86 10.69 18.07
N ASP A 245 -8.80 10.55 16.76
CA ASP A 245 -7.92 11.29 15.84
C ASP A 245 -6.42 11.01 16.00
N GLY A 246 -6.01 10.19 16.98
CA GLY A 246 -4.62 9.78 17.16
C GLY A 246 -4.11 8.92 16.01
N LYS A 247 -2.89 9.21 15.54
CA LYS A 247 -2.14 8.41 14.57
C LYS A 247 -1.22 7.44 15.30
N PHE A 248 -1.05 6.24 14.76
CA PHE A 248 -0.24 5.19 15.37
C PHE A 248 0.34 4.26 14.31
N VAL A 249 1.38 3.53 14.68
CA VAL A 249 2.12 2.63 13.78
C VAL A 249 1.96 1.19 14.23
N LEU A 250 1.78 0.28 13.28
CA LEU A 250 1.86 -1.16 13.47
C LEU A 250 2.88 -1.73 12.49
N GLU A 251 3.92 -2.38 13.00
CA GLU A 251 4.98 -3.01 12.19
C GLU A 251 4.94 -4.54 12.34
N GLY A 252 4.64 -5.24 11.25
CA GLY A 252 4.92 -6.67 11.16
C GLY A 252 6.42 -6.87 11.01
N ARG A 253 7.04 -7.69 11.86
CA ARG A 253 8.47 -8.01 11.74
C ARG A 253 8.65 -9.46 11.37
N PHE A 254 9.36 -9.71 10.28
CA PHE A 254 9.65 -11.06 9.79
C PHE A 254 11.14 -11.21 9.54
N ASP A 255 11.80 -12.08 10.30
CA ASP A 255 13.22 -12.39 10.09
C ASP A 255 13.38 -13.23 8.82
N LYS A 256 14.25 -12.81 7.90
CA LYS A 256 14.53 -13.50 6.65
C LYS A 256 15.04 -14.93 6.87
N ASN A 257 15.72 -15.20 7.98
CA ASN A 257 16.15 -16.55 8.33
C ASN A 257 14.95 -17.45 8.67
N GLU A 258 13.95 -16.92 9.37
CA GLU A 258 12.69 -17.63 9.67
C GLU A 258 11.89 -17.90 8.39
N LEU A 259 11.99 -17.01 7.41
CA LEU A 259 11.41 -17.19 6.07
C LEU A 259 12.22 -18.15 5.17
N GLY A 260 13.32 -18.74 5.66
CA GLY A 260 14.19 -19.62 4.88
C GLY A 260 14.95 -18.90 3.76
N GLY A 261 15.20 -17.59 3.93
CA GLY A 261 15.82 -16.72 2.95
C GLY A 261 14.87 -16.22 1.85
N ASN A 262 13.58 -16.56 1.92
CA ASN A 262 12.59 -16.10 0.95
C ASN A 262 12.12 -14.68 1.30
N ILE A 263 11.97 -13.85 0.28
CA ILE A 263 11.26 -12.57 0.39
C ILE A 263 9.78 -12.86 0.15
N PRO A 264 8.87 -12.43 1.04
CA PRO A 264 7.43 -12.59 0.82
C PRO A 264 7.00 -11.90 -0.47
N ALA A 265 6.07 -12.51 -1.20
CA ALA A 265 5.51 -11.92 -2.41
C ALA A 265 4.29 -11.01 -2.13
N MET A 266 3.74 -11.10 -0.92
CA MET A 266 2.67 -10.24 -0.42
C MET A 266 2.53 -10.38 1.10
N TYR A 267 1.84 -9.41 1.69
CA TYR A 267 1.43 -9.45 3.09
C TYR A 267 -0.09 -9.39 3.23
N GLU A 268 -0.59 -10.08 4.24
CA GLU A 268 -1.98 -9.94 4.67
C GLU A 268 -1.99 -9.39 6.10
N PHE A 269 -2.93 -8.49 6.41
CA PHE A 269 -3.12 -8.01 7.78
C PHE A 269 -4.57 -8.11 8.24
N SER A 270 -4.74 -8.30 9.55
CA SER A 270 -6.05 -8.22 10.21
C SER A 270 -5.90 -7.36 11.46
N VAL A 271 -6.57 -6.22 11.47
CA VAL A 271 -6.58 -5.31 12.62
C VAL A 271 -7.90 -5.43 13.36
N THR A 272 -7.83 -5.57 14.68
CA THR A 272 -8.99 -5.50 15.56
C THR A 272 -8.81 -4.38 16.57
N LYS A 273 -9.92 -3.94 17.17
CA LYS A 273 -9.91 -2.90 18.21
C LYS A 273 -10.69 -3.31 19.43
N ARG A 274 -10.26 -2.84 20.60
CA ARG A 274 -10.87 -3.14 21.92
C ARG A 274 -10.82 -1.91 22.81
N GLU A 275 -11.50 -1.98 23.96
CA GLU A 275 -11.30 -0.99 25.02
C GLU A 275 -9.86 -1.13 25.58
N PRO A 276 -9.13 -0.03 25.79
CA PRO A 276 -7.81 -0.05 26.43
C PRO A 276 -7.85 -0.65 27.84
N TYR A 277 -6.78 -1.33 28.24
CA TYR A 277 -6.59 -1.75 29.63
C TYR A 277 -5.89 -0.66 30.44
N GLU A 278 -4.92 0.01 29.80
CA GLU A 278 -4.10 1.05 30.37
C GLU A 278 -4.75 2.43 30.20
N LYS A 279 -4.48 3.31 31.16
CA LYS A 279 -4.90 4.70 31.09
C LYS A 279 -4.00 5.44 30.11
N ASN A 280 -4.61 6.17 29.16
CA ASN A 280 -3.86 7.07 28.28
C ASN A 280 -3.23 8.22 29.08
N MET A 281 -1.96 8.51 28.78
CA MET A 281 -1.14 9.55 29.39
C MET A 281 -0.50 10.47 28.33
N ALA A 282 -0.95 10.44 27.07
CA ALA A 282 -0.39 11.23 25.97
C ALA A 282 -0.44 12.75 26.22
N ASP A 283 -1.47 13.25 26.89
CA ASP A 283 -1.59 14.68 27.26
C ASP A 283 -0.63 15.08 28.40
N ASP A 284 -0.11 14.11 29.16
CA ASP A 284 0.80 14.32 30.29
C ASP A 284 2.27 14.02 29.95
N VAL A 285 2.57 13.76 28.67
CA VAL A 285 3.92 13.47 28.17
C VAL A 285 4.23 14.31 26.95
N VAL A 286 5.41 14.92 26.95
CA VAL A 286 5.94 15.60 25.77
C VAL A 286 7.08 14.77 25.17
N VAL A 287 6.96 14.45 23.88
CA VAL A 287 7.98 13.69 23.15
C VAL A 287 8.69 14.60 22.17
N TYR A 288 10.02 14.56 22.20
CA TYR A 288 10.90 15.30 21.30
C TYR A 288 11.75 14.31 20.50
N ALA A 289 11.83 14.50 19.20
CA ALA A 289 12.73 13.74 18.33
C ALA A 289 13.65 14.71 17.60
N LYS A 290 14.95 14.38 17.54
CA LYS A 290 15.95 15.19 16.84
C LYS A 290 16.92 14.30 16.10
N GLU A 291 17.14 14.64 14.83
CA GLU A 291 18.17 14.02 14.00
C GLU A 291 19.58 14.39 14.51
N ASN A 292 20.47 13.40 14.54
CA ASN A 292 21.88 13.55 14.89
C ASN A 292 22.75 12.70 13.96
N GLY A 293 23.05 13.23 12.77
CA GLY A 293 23.71 12.43 11.73
C GLY A 293 22.74 11.40 11.16
N ASN A 294 23.18 10.16 10.98
CA ASN A 294 22.33 9.04 10.55
C ASN A 294 21.58 8.36 11.72
N SER A 295 21.28 9.11 12.76
CA SER A 295 20.67 8.63 13.99
C SER A 295 19.57 9.59 14.43
N VAL A 296 18.65 9.10 15.25
CA VAL A 296 17.66 9.92 15.95
C VAL A 296 17.92 9.83 17.45
N VAL A 297 17.81 10.96 18.15
CA VAL A 297 17.68 11.00 19.61
C VAL A 297 16.23 11.33 19.92
N LEU A 298 15.58 10.45 20.68
CA LEU A 298 14.21 10.63 21.14
C LEU A 298 14.21 10.80 22.64
N ALA A 299 13.57 11.86 23.13
CA ALA A 299 13.41 12.16 24.53
C ALA A 299 11.92 12.26 24.88
N ALA A 300 11.54 11.74 26.04
CA ALA A 300 10.19 11.85 26.58
C ALA A 300 10.26 12.47 27.97
N GLU A 301 9.53 13.57 28.15
CA GLU A 301 9.35 14.27 29.41
C GLU A 301 8.00 13.89 30.01
N ASN A 302 8.01 13.29 31.19
CA ASN A 302 6.80 12.90 31.91
C ASN A 302 6.41 13.98 32.92
N LEU A 303 5.32 14.69 32.63
CA LEU A 303 4.81 15.80 33.43
C LEU A 303 3.86 15.34 34.55
N SER A 304 3.54 14.03 34.60
CA SER A 304 2.59 13.46 35.56
C SER A 304 3.24 13.02 36.88
N ASP A 305 2.40 12.62 37.83
CA ASP A 305 2.78 11.96 39.09
C ASP A 305 2.83 10.41 38.97
N LYS A 306 2.67 9.86 37.76
CA LYS A 306 2.65 8.41 37.48
C LYS A 306 3.86 8.00 36.64
N LYS A 307 4.22 6.72 36.72
CA LYS A 307 5.16 6.13 35.76
C LYS A 307 4.43 5.97 34.42
N VAL A 308 5.09 6.31 33.32
CA VAL A 308 4.48 6.28 31.99
C VAL A 308 5.36 5.47 31.04
N LYS A 309 4.75 4.58 30.25
CA LYS A 309 5.40 3.94 29.10
C LYS A 309 5.14 4.77 27.87
N VAL A 310 6.17 4.96 27.05
CA VAL A 310 6.10 5.69 25.79
C VAL A 310 6.58 4.75 24.68
N ASP A 311 5.67 4.32 23.83
CA ASP A 311 5.99 3.54 22.64
C ASP A 311 6.08 4.50 21.46
N ALA A 312 7.30 4.74 20.97
CA ALA A 312 7.54 5.63 19.84
C ALA A 312 8.10 4.86 18.64
N PHE A 313 7.51 5.07 17.48
CA PHE A 313 8.04 4.65 16.19
C PHE A 313 8.64 5.86 15.49
N VAL A 314 9.88 5.70 15.02
CA VAL A 314 10.54 6.66 14.14
C VAL A 314 10.69 6.02 12.77
N LEU A 315 10.06 6.63 11.78
CA LEU A 315 10.11 6.24 10.38
C LEU A 315 11.12 7.16 9.68
N PHE A 316 12.05 6.56 8.94
CA PHE A 316 13.11 7.25 8.22
C PHE A 316 12.85 7.18 6.73
N PHE A 317 12.90 8.32 6.06
CA PHE A 317 12.60 8.45 4.64
C PHE A 317 13.80 8.95 3.85
N ASP A 318 14.00 8.43 2.64
CA ASP A 318 14.83 9.07 1.61
C ASP A 318 13.85 9.53 0.52
N LYS A 319 13.56 10.83 0.51
CA LYS A 319 12.45 11.44 -0.24
C LYS A 319 11.09 10.94 0.24
N GLU A 320 10.41 10.11 -0.55
CA GLU A 320 9.09 9.57 -0.24
C GLU A 320 9.13 8.07 0.10
N GLU A 321 10.29 7.42 -0.04
CA GLU A 321 10.44 5.99 0.23
C GLU A 321 10.81 5.76 1.69
N LEU A 322 10.12 4.82 2.35
CA LEU A 322 10.48 4.40 3.70
C LEU A 322 11.75 3.54 3.64
N VAL A 323 12.86 4.06 4.14
CA VAL A 323 14.14 3.34 4.15
C VAL A 323 14.39 2.61 5.46
N ASP A 324 13.85 3.11 6.57
CA ASP A 324 14.03 2.48 7.87
C ASP A 324 12.88 2.76 8.85
N CYS A 325 12.72 1.89 9.84
CA CYS A 325 11.71 2.02 10.88
C CYS A 325 12.26 1.45 12.20
N ILE A 326 12.19 2.23 13.28
CA ILE A 326 12.70 1.80 14.58
C ILE A 326 11.66 2.07 15.66
N TRP A 327 11.39 1.05 16.48
CA TRP A 327 10.64 1.18 17.72
C TRP A 327 11.58 1.53 18.88
N LEU A 328 11.33 2.67 19.51
CA LEU A 328 12.11 3.24 20.60
C LEU A 328 11.22 3.42 21.83
N ILE A 329 11.73 2.98 22.97
CA ILE A 329 11.06 3.13 24.27
C ILE A 329 12.00 3.93 25.19
N PRO A 330 11.83 5.26 25.29
CA PRO A 330 12.58 6.07 26.25
C PRO A 330 12.31 5.56 27.66
N HIS A 331 13.37 5.41 28.43
CA HIS A 331 13.26 4.93 29.79
C HIS A 331 14.39 5.43 30.68
N ASN A 332 14.12 5.53 31.97
CA ASN A 332 15.15 5.76 32.97
C ASN A 332 15.81 4.42 33.36
N ASP A 333 17.04 4.46 33.88
CA ASP A 333 17.80 3.25 34.23
C ASP A 333 16.99 2.28 35.11
N GLY A 334 16.93 1.02 34.67
CA GLY A 334 16.40 -0.10 35.46
C GLY A 334 14.91 -0.43 35.27
N GLU A 335 14.12 0.40 34.57
CA GLU A 335 12.72 0.10 34.26
C GLU A 335 12.36 0.55 32.85
N VAL A 336 11.49 -0.17 32.13
CA VAL A 336 11.02 0.22 30.79
C VAL A 336 9.86 1.24 30.92
N CYS A 337 10.15 2.39 31.54
CA CYS A 337 9.21 3.51 31.69
C CYS A 337 9.95 4.82 32.01
N VAL A 338 9.24 5.94 31.86
CA VAL A 338 9.67 7.28 32.26
C VAL A 338 9.11 7.58 33.65
N THR A 339 10.00 7.88 34.60
CA THR A 339 9.61 8.16 36.00
C THR A 339 8.89 9.51 36.13
N PRO A 340 8.02 9.70 37.15
CA PRO A 340 7.29 10.94 37.36
C PRO A 340 8.19 12.18 37.40
N GLY A 341 7.82 13.24 36.69
CA GLY A 341 8.55 14.52 36.70
C GLY A 341 9.96 14.47 36.12
N SER A 342 10.26 13.46 35.30
CA SER A 342 11.60 13.22 34.75
C SER A 342 11.60 13.20 33.22
N VAL A 343 12.82 13.26 32.67
CA VAL A 343 13.06 13.05 31.24
C VAL A 343 13.84 11.76 31.07
N ALA A 344 13.48 10.98 30.06
CA ALA A 344 14.25 9.84 29.59
C ALA A 344 14.59 10.03 28.11
N SER A 345 15.74 9.53 27.67
CA SER A 345 16.15 9.61 26.28
C SER A 345 16.72 8.29 25.78
N ILE A 346 16.52 8.02 24.49
CA ILE A 346 17.08 6.87 23.78
C ILE A 346 17.51 7.32 22.38
N SER A 347 18.59 6.73 21.87
CA SER A 347 19.04 6.94 20.50
C SER A 347 18.85 5.69 19.66
N GLY A 348 18.49 5.86 18.40
CA GLY A 348 18.45 4.80 17.39
C GLY A 348 19.22 5.21 16.14
N ASP A 349 20.03 4.30 15.61
CA ASP A 349 20.78 4.52 14.37
C ASP A 349 19.98 3.95 13.19
N ALA A 350 19.80 4.75 12.14
CA ALA A 350 19.28 4.23 10.88
C ALA A 350 20.37 3.41 10.17
N TYR A 351 19.97 2.31 9.54
CA TYR A 351 20.85 1.47 8.72
C TYR A 351 21.18 2.12 7.38
N TYR A 352 20.25 2.91 6.85
CA TYR A 352 20.33 3.55 5.54
C TYR A 352 20.35 5.06 5.65
N ARG A 353 20.75 5.72 4.57
CA ARG A 353 20.66 7.18 4.45
C ARG A 353 19.20 7.61 4.47
N PHE A 354 18.88 8.70 5.16
CA PHE A 354 17.58 9.36 5.14
C PHE A 354 17.73 10.89 5.02
N ASP A 355 16.65 11.57 4.64
CA ASP A 355 16.55 13.03 4.57
C ASP A 355 15.41 13.61 5.42
N ARG A 356 14.51 12.76 5.92
CA ARG A 356 13.40 13.13 6.79
C ARG A 356 13.09 12.01 7.78
N ILE A 357 12.67 12.39 8.99
CA ILE A 357 12.03 11.48 9.93
C ILE A 357 10.57 11.86 10.18
N GLU A 358 9.76 10.85 10.48
CA GLU A 358 8.43 11.02 11.05
C GLU A 358 8.34 10.24 12.37
N THR A 359 7.83 10.88 13.41
CA THR A 359 7.70 10.26 14.74
C THR A 359 6.25 10.09 15.12
N TYR A 360 5.88 8.87 15.50
CA TYR A 360 4.56 8.51 15.98
C TYR A 360 4.71 7.90 17.37
N TYR A 361 3.90 8.32 18.34
CA TYR A 361 4.00 7.77 19.68
C TYR A 361 2.65 7.58 20.34
N THR A 362 2.63 6.67 21.31
CA THR A 362 1.55 6.53 22.29
C THR A 362 2.16 6.54 23.69
N ALA A 363 1.42 7.05 24.66
CA ALA A 363 1.87 7.08 26.05
C ALA A 363 0.76 6.62 27.00
N TYR A 364 1.10 5.77 27.95
CA TYR A 364 0.13 5.15 28.84
C TYR A 364 0.71 4.81 30.21
N GLU A 365 -0.15 4.76 31.22
CA GLU A 365 0.25 4.50 32.59
C GLU A 365 0.93 3.15 32.70
N ALA A 366 2.14 3.14 33.29
CA ALA A 366 2.89 1.91 33.55
C ALA A 366 2.26 1.21 34.77
N VAL A 367 1.30 0.33 34.51
CA VAL A 367 0.74 -0.55 35.55
C VAL A 367 1.75 -1.68 35.78
N GLY A 368 2.29 -1.79 36.99
CA GLY A 368 3.25 -2.85 37.30
C GLY A 368 2.65 -4.24 37.07
N GLU A 369 3.48 -5.21 36.65
CA GLU A 369 3.14 -6.62 36.87
C GLU A 369 2.98 -6.80 38.39
N GLN A 370 1.78 -7.17 38.83
CA GLN A 370 1.55 -7.51 40.23
C GLN A 370 2.25 -8.80 40.62
#